data_AF-A0A7C5NQE4-F1
#
_entry.id   AF-A0A7C5NQE4-F1
#
_cell.length_a   1.000
_cell.length_b   1.000
_cell.length_c   1.000
_cell.angle_alpha   90.00
_cell.angle_beta   90.00
_cell.angle_gamma   90.00
#
_symmetry.space_group_name_H-M   'P 1'
#
loop_
_entity.id
_entity.type
_entity.pdbx_description
1 polymer ?
#
loop_
_entity_poly.entity_id
_entity_poly.type
_entity_poly.pdbx_seq_one_letter_code
_entity_poly.pdbx_strand_id
1 'polypeptide(L)'
;GMAHALGYRFLDKNGNMLKPIGDSLGKIASVIGKPNKKIESSEFILASDVKNPLYGANGAAKVFAKQKGANEQEIEMLDAGLTNFANVMEKKFHKSIVHLPGAGAAGGLGAGAMLFLGAKQSSGVETIMKLLSFDKYLKNSDFVISGEGKFDKQTLEGKVVKGVIDKCSEYDKPMGIVCGISELEIKDLGKSPVKIITQVMNGKVDMVTAFSDAYNLVSQRAEELMRKYNKAQ
;
A
#
# COMPACT_ATOMS: atom_id res chain seq x y z
N GLY A 1 18.59 9.45 -2.38
CA GLY A 1 17.64 10.58 -2.30
C GLY A 1 17.33 11.00 -0.87
N MET A 2 16.23 10.54 -0.30
CA MET A 2 15.67 11.02 0.98
C MET A 2 16.68 11.18 2.12
N ALA A 3 17.42 10.12 2.46
CA ALA A 3 18.43 10.17 3.53
C ALA A 3 19.46 11.29 3.33
N HIS A 4 19.86 11.56 2.08
CA HIS A 4 20.80 12.63 1.78
C HIS A 4 20.24 14.02 2.12
N ALA A 5 18.97 14.26 1.78
CA ALA A 5 18.27 15.49 2.12
C ALA A 5 18.08 15.65 3.64
N LEU A 6 18.01 14.55 4.39
CA LEU A 6 17.90 14.54 5.84
C LEU A 6 19.25 14.68 6.57
N GLY A 7 20.36 14.86 5.84
CA GLY A 7 21.68 15.12 6.40
C GLY A 7 22.65 13.93 6.39
N TYR A 8 22.26 12.78 5.85
CA TYR A 8 23.18 11.65 5.68
C TYR A 8 24.08 11.85 4.44
N ARG A 9 25.28 11.30 4.47
CA ARG A 9 26.19 11.25 3.31
C ARG A 9 26.68 9.83 3.11
N PHE A 10 26.67 9.36 1.87
CA PHE A 10 27.15 8.04 1.49
C PHE A 10 28.49 8.20 0.81
N LEU A 11 29.45 7.38 1.22
CA LEU A 11 30.83 7.46 0.75
C LEU A 11 31.21 6.19 0.01
N ASP A 12 32.07 6.32 -1.00
CA ASP A 12 32.72 5.20 -1.65
C ASP A 12 33.89 4.64 -0.81
N LYS A 13 34.56 3.60 -1.33
CA LYS A 13 35.71 2.96 -0.65
C LYS A 13 36.92 3.87 -0.43
N ASN A 14 37.01 4.97 -1.17
CA ASN A 14 38.08 5.96 -1.08
C ASN A 14 37.68 7.15 -0.17
N GLY A 15 36.47 7.13 0.41
CA GLY A 15 35.94 8.21 1.24
C GLY A 15 35.31 9.35 0.45
N ASN A 16 35.13 9.24 -0.87
CA ASN A 16 34.49 10.28 -1.68
C ASN A 16 32.98 10.23 -1.55
N MET A 17 32.34 11.40 -1.51
CA MET A 17 30.87 11.49 -1.50
C MET A 17 30.27 10.99 -2.80
N LEU A 18 29.30 10.09 -2.67
CA LEU A 18 28.51 9.57 -3.79
C LEU A 18 27.33 10.48 -4.11
N LYS A 19 26.97 10.53 -5.40
CA LYS A 19 25.73 11.18 -5.85
C LYS A 19 24.53 10.38 -5.33
N PRO A 20 23.44 11.04 -4.88
CA PRO A 20 22.30 10.35 -4.25
C PRO A 20 21.33 9.70 -5.25
N ILE A 21 21.86 8.91 -6.19
CA ILE A 21 21.16 8.26 -7.32
C ILE A 21 21.28 6.72 -7.27
N GLY A 22 20.43 6.01 -8.01
CA GLY A 22 20.41 4.53 -8.04
C GLY A 22 21.73 3.89 -8.46
N ASP A 23 22.41 4.43 -9.49
CA ASP A 23 23.71 3.94 -9.97
C ASP A 23 24.82 3.96 -8.90
N SER A 24 24.67 4.80 -7.87
CA SER A 24 25.65 4.88 -6.79
C SER A 24 25.47 3.81 -5.72
N LEU A 25 24.34 3.09 -5.69
CA LEU A 25 24.01 2.13 -4.61
C LEU A 25 25.06 1.02 -4.47
N GLY A 26 25.55 0.47 -5.59
CA GLY A 26 26.59 -0.57 -5.59
C GLY A 26 27.98 -0.10 -5.17
N LYS A 27 28.21 1.23 -5.11
CA LYS A 27 29.49 1.85 -4.78
C LYS A 27 29.57 2.28 -3.31
N ILE A 28 28.47 2.22 -2.57
CA ILE A 28 28.39 2.64 -1.17
C ILE A 28 29.29 1.73 -0.33
N ALA A 29 30.26 2.32 0.37
CA ALA A 29 31.12 1.63 1.33
C ALA A 29 30.77 2.02 2.77
N SER A 30 30.35 3.27 3.00
CA SER A 30 29.95 3.73 4.33
C SER A 30 28.91 4.84 4.28
N VAL A 31 28.29 5.10 5.43
CA VAL A 31 27.35 6.21 5.63
C VAL A 31 27.73 6.98 6.89
N ILE A 32 27.72 8.31 6.76
CA ILE A 32 27.95 9.26 7.85
C ILE A 32 26.75 10.20 7.98
N GLY A 33 26.66 10.88 9.12
CA GLY A 33 25.53 11.73 9.48
C GLY A 33 24.73 11.16 10.65
N LYS A 34 23.84 12.00 11.18
CA LYS A 34 22.95 11.66 12.28
C LYS A 34 21.57 12.24 11.98
N PRO A 35 20.49 11.63 12.48
CA PRO A 35 19.15 12.18 12.30
C PRO A 35 19.06 13.57 12.93
N ASN A 36 18.22 14.42 12.34
CA ASN A 36 17.87 15.70 12.95
C ASN A 36 17.04 15.43 14.22
N LYS A 37 17.29 16.16 15.32
CA LYS A 37 16.54 16.02 16.58
C LYS A 37 15.02 16.06 16.39
N LYS A 38 14.52 16.88 15.44
CA LYS A 38 13.08 16.95 15.13
C LYS A 38 12.53 15.66 14.52
N ILE A 39 13.34 14.93 13.76
CA ILE A 39 12.97 13.62 13.22
C ILE A 39 12.94 12.61 14.36
N GLU A 40 13.92 12.62 15.25
CA GLU A 40 13.96 11.70 16.41
C GLU A 40 12.75 11.87 17.33
N SER A 41 12.24 13.10 17.48
CA SER A 41 11.07 13.39 18.30
C SER A 41 9.73 13.23 17.58
N SER A 42 9.72 12.76 16.33
CA SER A 42 8.51 12.63 15.51
C SER A 42 8.17 11.16 15.27
N GLU A 43 6.87 10.85 15.22
CA GLU A 43 6.40 9.54 14.78
C GLU A 43 6.20 9.53 13.26
N PHE A 44 6.75 8.51 12.61
CA PHE A 44 6.57 8.29 11.18
C PHE A 44 5.86 6.96 10.94
N ILE A 45 4.82 7.01 10.11
CA ILE A 45 4.08 5.82 9.67
C ILE A 45 4.32 5.65 8.17
N LEU A 46 4.86 4.50 7.78
CA LEU A 46 4.94 4.07 6.39
C LEU A 46 3.64 3.35 6.02
N ALA A 47 2.66 4.12 5.56
CA ALA A 47 1.41 3.60 5.00
C ALA A 47 1.68 2.98 3.62
N SER A 48 1.77 1.65 3.56
CA SER A 48 2.03 0.94 2.29
C SER A 48 1.42 -0.45 2.31
N ASP A 49 0.69 -0.79 1.25
CA ASP A 49 0.13 -2.14 1.06
C ASP A 49 1.09 -3.06 0.27
N VAL A 50 2.27 -2.55 -0.09
CA VAL A 50 3.35 -3.32 -0.73
C VAL A 50 4.07 -4.14 0.34
N LYS A 51 4.12 -5.46 0.18
CA LYS A 51 4.84 -6.37 1.08
C LYS A 51 6.23 -6.77 0.57
N ASN A 52 6.58 -6.37 -0.65
CA ASN A 52 7.82 -6.75 -1.32
C ASN A 52 9.06 -6.41 -0.46
N PRO A 53 10.03 -7.35 -0.35
CA PRO A 53 11.31 -7.09 0.28
C PRO A 53 12.12 -6.05 -0.50
N LEU A 54 13.26 -5.63 0.06
CA LEU A 54 14.11 -4.62 -0.56
C LEU A 54 14.70 -5.09 -1.91
N TYR A 55 15.22 -6.32 -1.95
CA TYR A 55 15.91 -6.91 -3.11
C TYR A 55 15.55 -8.41 -3.28
N GLY A 56 16.06 -9.03 -4.34
CA GLY A 56 15.84 -10.44 -4.67
C GLY A 56 14.67 -10.64 -5.64
N ALA A 57 14.26 -11.90 -5.87
CA ALA A 57 13.27 -12.24 -6.92
C ALA A 57 11.95 -11.46 -6.81
N ASN A 58 11.48 -11.19 -5.59
CA ASN A 58 10.29 -10.40 -5.31
C ASN A 58 10.61 -8.97 -4.83
N GLY A 59 11.85 -8.53 -5.00
CA GLY A 59 12.37 -7.26 -4.49
C GLY A 59 11.95 -6.04 -5.31
N ALA A 60 12.34 -4.86 -4.83
CA ALA A 60 11.90 -3.60 -5.41
C ALA A 60 12.27 -3.44 -6.89
N ALA A 61 13.51 -3.78 -7.25
CA ALA A 61 14.00 -3.66 -8.62
C ALA A 61 13.32 -4.68 -9.56
N LYS A 62 13.35 -5.96 -9.20
CA LYS A 62 12.78 -7.05 -10.02
C LYS A 62 11.31 -6.86 -10.34
N VAL A 63 10.52 -6.36 -9.38
CA VAL A 63 9.06 -6.25 -9.53
C VAL A 63 8.65 -4.93 -10.18
N PHE A 64 9.29 -3.80 -9.83
CA PHE A 64 8.75 -2.48 -10.16
C PHE A 64 9.63 -1.63 -11.07
N ALA A 65 10.87 -2.01 -11.38
CA ALA A 65 11.75 -1.14 -12.16
C ALA A 65 11.42 -1.15 -13.67
N LYS A 66 10.95 -2.28 -14.22
CA LYS A 66 10.57 -2.38 -15.65
C LYS A 66 9.50 -1.36 -16.05
N GLN A 67 8.43 -1.23 -15.25
CA GLN A 67 7.38 -0.22 -15.47
C GLN A 67 7.85 1.23 -15.25
N LYS A 68 9.04 1.42 -14.68
CA LYS A 68 9.69 2.73 -14.50
C LYS A 68 10.76 3.00 -15.57
N GLY A 69 10.85 2.15 -16.59
CA GLY A 69 11.73 2.32 -17.75
C GLY A 69 13.10 1.64 -17.64
N ALA A 70 13.35 0.84 -16.60
CA ALA A 70 14.62 0.11 -16.49
C ALA A 70 14.67 -1.10 -17.43
N ASN A 71 15.79 -1.27 -18.13
CA ASN A 71 16.09 -2.48 -18.90
C ASN A 71 16.60 -3.61 -17.99
N GLU A 72 16.78 -4.82 -18.53
CA GLU A 72 17.17 -6.00 -17.74
C GLU A 72 18.53 -5.83 -17.03
N GLN A 73 19.52 -5.22 -17.69
CA GLN A 73 20.84 -4.96 -17.10
C GLN A 73 20.74 -3.95 -15.95
N GLU A 74 19.94 -2.90 -16.12
CA GLU A 74 19.68 -1.91 -15.07
C GLU A 74 18.93 -2.53 -13.89
N ILE A 75 18.00 -3.45 -14.13
CA ILE A 75 17.29 -4.18 -13.08
C ILE A 75 18.26 -5.02 -12.25
N GLU A 76 19.16 -5.77 -12.88
CA GLU A 76 20.20 -6.55 -12.17
C GLU A 76 21.13 -5.62 -11.37
N MET A 77 21.59 -4.54 -11.99
CA MET A 77 22.47 -3.55 -11.35
C MET A 77 21.80 -2.92 -10.12
N LEU A 78 20.52 -2.54 -10.23
CA LEU A 78 19.77 -1.92 -9.14
C LEU A 78 19.51 -2.92 -8.01
N ASP A 79 19.18 -4.17 -8.30
CA ASP A 79 18.97 -5.21 -7.28
C ASP A 79 20.27 -5.51 -6.51
N ALA A 80 21.40 -5.63 -7.21
CA ALA A 80 22.72 -5.77 -6.61
C ALA A 80 23.10 -4.53 -5.78
N GLY A 81 22.78 -3.33 -6.29
CA GLY A 81 23.00 -2.07 -5.56
C GLY A 81 22.18 -1.99 -4.27
N LEU A 82 20.91 -2.39 -4.30
CA LEU A 82 20.05 -2.46 -3.11
C LEU A 82 20.54 -3.51 -2.11
N THR A 83 21.09 -4.62 -2.60
CA THR A 83 21.76 -5.64 -1.76
C THR A 83 22.97 -5.04 -1.04
N ASN A 84 23.85 -4.35 -1.77
CA ASN A 84 25.00 -3.67 -1.18
C ASN A 84 24.57 -2.62 -0.13
N PHE A 85 23.59 -1.79 -0.48
CA PHE A 85 23.03 -0.79 0.43
C PHE A 85 22.55 -1.45 1.74
N ALA A 86 21.76 -2.52 1.66
CA ALA A 86 21.27 -3.24 2.83
C ALA A 86 22.41 -3.74 3.73
N ASN A 87 23.43 -4.35 3.14
CA ASN A 87 24.59 -4.87 3.86
C ASN A 87 25.37 -3.76 4.60
N VAL A 88 25.55 -2.59 3.97
CA VAL A 88 26.22 -1.46 4.62
C VAL A 88 25.35 -0.89 5.74
N MET A 89 24.04 -0.80 5.54
CA MET A 89 23.13 -0.28 6.57
C MET A 89 23.03 -1.22 7.77
N GLU A 90 22.98 -2.53 7.55
CA GLU A 90 22.95 -3.53 8.62
C GLU A 90 24.21 -3.45 9.49
N LYS A 91 25.39 -3.30 8.87
CA LYS A 91 26.65 -3.06 9.60
C LYS A 91 26.64 -1.77 10.41
N LYS A 92 26.01 -0.70 9.90
CA LYS A 92 25.97 0.61 10.55
C LYS A 92 24.97 0.69 11.70
N PHE A 93 23.77 0.14 11.50
CA PHE A 93 22.63 0.30 12.40
C PHE A 93 22.34 -0.94 13.23
N HIS A 94 23.01 -2.06 12.97
CA HIS A 94 22.76 -3.36 13.60
C HIS A 94 21.30 -3.80 13.50
N LYS A 95 20.65 -3.48 12.36
CA LYS A 95 19.26 -3.80 12.07
C LYS A 95 19.15 -4.39 10.68
N SER A 96 18.64 -5.60 10.59
CA SER A 96 18.28 -6.22 9.31
C SER A 96 16.92 -5.68 8.86
N ILE A 97 16.88 -5.10 7.66
CA ILE A 97 15.67 -4.51 7.08
C ILE A 97 15.21 -5.22 5.80
N VAL A 98 15.98 -6.21 5.34
CA VAL A 98 15.78 -6.89 4.05
C VAL A 98 14.41 -7.54 3.96
N HIS A 99 14.00 -8.20 5.05
CA HIS A 99 12.79 -9.00 5.12
C HIS A 99 11.62 -8.27 5.77
N LEU A 100 11.79 -6.98 6.13
CA LEU A 100 10.68 -6.22 6.67
C LEU A 100 9.64 -5.99 5.58
N PRO A 101 8.35 -6.32 5.83
CA PRO A 101 7.29 -6.07 4.87
C PRO A 101 7.29 -4.60 4.42
N GLY A 102 7.29 -4.38 3.11
CA GLY A 102 7.28 -3.03 2.53
C GLY A 102 8.63 -2.33 2.48
N ALA A 103 9.73 -3.01 2.83
CA ALA A 103 11.08 -2.47 2.62
C ALA A 103 11.33 -2.06 1.15
N GLY A 104 10.79 -2.82 0.19
CA GLY A 104 10.89 -2.53 -1.23
C GLY A 104 9.95 -1.43 -1.75
N ALA A 105 9.05 -0.90 -0.91
CA ALA A 105 8.08 0.10 -1.32
C ALA A 105 8.75 1.32 -1.95
N ALA A 106 8.15 1.82 -3.04
CA ALA A 106 8.63 2.96 -3.81
C ALA A 106 10.12 2.89 -4.22
N GLY A 107 10.63 1.69 -4.54
CA GLY A 107 12.02 1.52 -5.00
C GLY A 107 13.04 1.53 -3.86
N GLY A 108 12.68 1.00 -2.69
CA GLY A 108 13.54 0.97 -1.50
C GLY A 108 13.42 2.21 -0.60
N LEU A 109 12.48 3.11 -0.88
CA LEU A 109 12.17 4.22 0.03
C LEU A 109 11.62 3.69 1.36
N GLY A 110 10.84 2.60 1.34
CA GLY A 110 10.32 1.97 2.56
C GLY A 110 11.43 1.57 3.53
N ALA A 111 12.45 0.87 3.04
CA ALA A 111 13.68 0.58 3.77
C ALA A 111 14.36 1.84 4.33
N GLY A 112 14.49 2.89 3.50
CA GLY A 112 15.03 4.17 3.93
C GLY A 112 14.21 4.83 5.04
N ALA A 113 12.88 4.79 4.96
CA ALA A 113 12.00 5.35 5.99
C ALA A 113 12.15 4.60 7.32
N MET A 114 12.20 3.27 7.30
CA MET A 114 12.41 2.46 8.50
C MET A 114 13.77 2.75 9.15
N LEU A 115 14.84 2.85 8.35
CA LEU A 115 16.19 3.07 8.87
C LEU A 115 16.41 4.50 9.38
N PHE A 116 16.05 5.49 8.57
CA PHE A 116 16.47 6.88 8.81
C PHE A 116 15.42 7.72 9.53
N LEU A 117 14.15 7.33 9.48
CA LEU A 117 13.04 7.99 10.18
C LEU A 117 12.51 7.17 11.36
N GLY A 118 12.93 5.90 11.51
CA GLY A 118 12.32 4.99 12.47
C GLY A 118 10.86 4.66 12.13
N ALA A 119 10.47 4.80 10.86
CA ALA A 119 9.08 4.64 10.46
C ALA A 119 8.58 3.21 10.71
N LYS A 120 7.36 3.10 11.25
CA LYS A 120 6.66 1.81 11.39
C LYS A 120 5.82 1.56 10.16
N GLN A 121 5.97 0.39 9.55
CA GLN A 121 5.08 -0.01 8.47
C GLN A 121 3.68 -0.28 9.04
N SER A 122 2.68 0.19 8.31
CA SER A 122 1.27 -0.02 8.61
C SER A 122 0.52 -0.14 7.30
N SER A 123 -0.58 -0.89 7.29
CA SER A 123 -1.47 -0.93 6.12
C SER A 123 -2.00 0.48 5.84
N GLY A 124 -2.12 0.83 4.55
CA GLY A 124 -2.67 2.11 4.12
C GLY A 124 -4.09 2.30 4.64
N VAL A 125 -4.95 1.30 4.42
CA VAL A 125 -6.36 1.35 4.85
C VAL A 125 -6.48 1.47 6.37
N GLU A 126 -5.74 0.67 7.14
CA GLU A 126 -5.79 0.74 8.61
C GLU A 126 -5.33 2.10 9.14
N THR A 127 -4.29 2.66 8.51
CA THR A 127 -3.76 3.98 8.90
C THR A 127 -4.81 5.07 8.69
N ILE A 128 -5.46 5.07 7.52
CA ILE A 128 -6.54 6.03 7.22
C ILE A 128 -7.74 5.83 8.15
N MET A 129 -8.15 4.57 8.41
CA MET A 129 -9.24 4.28 9.34
C MET A 129 -8.97 4.80 10.75
N LYS A 130 -7.75 4.63 11.26
CA LYS A 130 -7.34 5.17 12.57
C LYS A 130 -7.40 6.70 12.56
N LEU A 131 -6.86 7.35 11.53
CA LEU A 131 -6.88 8.81 11.40
C LEU A 131 -8.31 9.38 11.35
N LEU A 132 -9.22 8.69 10.68
CA LEU A 132 -10.62 9.08 10.57
C LEU A 132 -11.47 8.64 11.76
N SER A 133 -10.88 7.96 12.76
CA SER A 133 -11.62 7.36 13.88
C SER A 133 -12.77 6.45 13.41
N PHE A 134 -12.55 5.68 12.35
CA PHE A 134 -13.58 4.87 11.68
C PHE A 134 -14.36 3.97 12.64
N ASP A 135 -13.67 3.29 13.55
CA ASP A 135 -14.25 2.41 14.57
C ASP A 135 -15.32 3.11 15.43
N LYS A 136 -15.18 4.42 15.69
CA LYS A 136 -16.17 5.20 16.45
C LYS A 136 -17.49 5.32 15.68
N TYR A 137 -17.43 5.57 14.38
CA TYR A 137 -18.61 5.69 13.53
C TYR A 137 -19.23 4.31 13.28
N LEU A 138 -18.40 3.31 13.01
CA LEU A 138 -18.85 1.94 12.76
C LEU A 138 -19.66 1.35 13.93
N LYS A 139 -19.24 1.58 15.17
CA LYS A 139 -19.99 1.11 16.35
C LYS A 139 -21.44 1.61 16.39
N ASN A 140 -21.66 2.84 15.92
CA ASN A 140 -22.95 3.52 15.94
C ASN A 140 -23.75 3.35 14.65
N SER A 141 -23.25 2.61 13.65
CA SER A 141 -23.96 2.39 12.39
C SER A 141 -24.78 1.09 12.43
N ASP A 142 -25.96 1.10 11.81
CA ASP A 142 -26.78 -0.09 11.61
C ASP A 142 -26.41 -0.85 10.33
N PHE A 143 -25.83 -0.16 9.36
CA PHE A 143 -25.42 -0.71 8.07
C PHE A 143 -24.28 0.10 7.48
N VAL A 144 -23.36 -0.56 6.78
CA VAL A 144 -22.20 0.08 6.13
C VAL A 144 -22.27 -0.10 4.62
N ILE A 145 -22.02 0.98 3.87
CA ILE A 145 -21.83 0.90 2.41
C ILE A 145 -20.36 1.23 2.11
N SER A 146 -19.71 0.37 1.34
CA SER A 146 -18.37 0.61 0.78
C SER A 146 -18.36 0.38 -0.72
N GLY A 147 -17.23 0.65 -1.37
CA GLY A 147 -17.14 0.53 -2.82
C GLY A 147 -15.74 0.74 -3.39
N GLU A 148 -15.54 0.22 -4.60
CA GLU A 148 -14.36 0.46 -5.42
C GLU A 148 -14.68 0.27 -6.92
N GLY A 149 -13.73 0.59 -7.81
CA GLY A 149 -13.94 0.45 -9.25
C GLY A 149 -14.17 -0.99 -9.70
N LYS A 150 -13.38 -1.94 -9.17
CA LYS A 150 -13.48 -3.36 -9.50
C LYS A 150 -13.39 -4.21 -8.24
N PHE A 151 -14.46 -4.94 -7.93
CA PHE A 151 -14.50 -5.87 -6.81
C PHE A 151 -14.09 -7.28 -7.26
N ASP A 152 -12.85 -7.66 -6.97
CA ASP A 152 -12.18 -8.88 -7.44
C ASP A 152 -11.32 -9.56 -6.35
N LYS A 153 -10.66 -10.69 -6.66
CA LYS A 153 -9.82 -11.41 -5.67
C LYS A 153 -8.70 -10.56 -5.10
N GLN A 154 -8.11 -9.64 -5.88
CA GLN A 154 -7.07 -8.72 -5.40
C GLN A 154 -7.60 -7.74 -4.35
N THR A 155 -8.89 -7.45 -4.38
CA THR A 155 -9.53 -6.67 -3.33
C THR A 155 -9.36 -7.34 -1.98
N LEU A 156 -9.62 -8.65 -1.92
CA LEU A 156 -9.58 -9.45 -0.71
C LEU A 156 -8.17 -9.60 -0.14
N GLU A 157 -7.14 -9.24 -0.90
CA GLU A 157 -5.72 -9.32 -0.51
C GLU A 157 -5.22 -8.11 0.30
N GLY A 158 -6.03 -7.05 0.45
CA GLY A 158 -5.70 -5.93 1.35
C GLY A 158 -6.03 -4.52 0.86
N LYS A 159 -7.07 -4.35 0.04
CA LYS A 159 -7.55 -3.01 -0.39
C LYS A 159 -8.50 -2.39 0.64
N VAL A 160 -8.97 -1.17 0.33
CA VAL A 160 -9.93 -0.40 1.15
C VAL A 160 -11.17 -1.23 1.52
N VAL A 161 -11.83 -1.84 0.55
CA VAL A 161 -13.05 -2.62 0.78
C VAL A 161 -12.79 -3.80 1.71
N LYS A 162 -11.65 -4.49 1.56
CA LYS A 162 -11.26 -5.58 2.46
C LYS A 162 -11.07 -5.09 3.90
N GLY A 163 -10.39 -3.96 4.10
CA GLY A 163 -10.28 -3.37 5.45
C GLY A 163 -11.65 -3.05 6.07
N VAL A 164 -12.59 -2.55 5.27
CA VAL A 164 -13.96 -2.27 5.74
C VAL A 164 -14.70 -3.58 6.07
N ILE A 165 -14.58 -4.61 5.25
CA ILE A 165 -15.14 -5.96 5.50
C ILE A 165 -14.61 -6.51 6.83
N ASP A 166 -13.30 -6.43 7.07
CA ASP A 166 -12.69 -6.95 8.28
C ASP A 166 -13.20 -6.21 9.52
N LYS A 167 -13.26 -4.88 9.46
CA LYS A 167 -13.84 -4.08 10.54
C LYS A 167 -15.33 -4.37 10.76
N CYS A 168 -16.13 -4.48 9.71
CA CYS A 168 -17.53 -4.85 9.85
C CYS A 168 -17.69 -6.25 10.48
N SER A 169 -16.78 -7.19 10.16
CA SER A 169 -16.77 -8.52 10.76
C SER A 169 -16.43 -8.47 12.25
N GLU A 170 -15.43 -7.67 12.65
CA GLU A 170 -15.02 -7.49 14.05
C GLU A 170 -16.16 -6.92 14.92
N TYR A 171 -16.97 -6.01 14.37
CA TYR A 171 -18.05 -5.33 15.09
C TYR A 171 -19.44 -5.92 14.82
N ASP A 172 -19.53 -7.04 14.10
CA ASP A 172 -20.76 -7.70 13.68
C ASP A 172 -21.76 -6.72 13.01
N LYS A 173 -21.25 -5.89 12.09
CA LYS A 173 -22.05 -4.91 11.35
C LYS A 173 -22.35 -5.42 9.94
N PRO A 174 -23.62 -5.45 9.51
CA PRO A 174 -23.94 -5.81 8.14
C PRO A 174 -23.46 -4.72 7.17
N MET A 175 -23.04 -5.13 5.98
CA MET A 175 -22.57 -4.18 4.98
C MET A 175 -22.99 -4.54 3.55
N GLY A 176 -22.90 -3.57 2.66
CA GLY A 176 -23.09 -3.72 1.22
C GLY A 176 -21.97 -3.08 0.42
N ILE A 177 -21.81 -3.56 -0.82
CA ILE A 177 -20.78 -3.07 -1.74
C ILE A 177 -21.45 -2.48 -2.99
N VAL A 178 -21.05 -1.25 -3.33
CA VAL A 178 -21.34 -0.64 -4.63
C VAL A 178 -20.03 -0.53 -5.39
N CYS A 179 -19.90 -1.26 -6.50
CA CYS A 179 -18.68 -1.25 -7.30
C CYS A 179 -18.92 -0.91 -8.77
N GLY A 180 -17.86 -0.56 -9.50
CA GLY A 180 -17.96 -0.37 -10.95
C GLY A 180 -18.31 -1.68 -11.66
N ILE A 181 -17.52 -2.73 -11.40
CA ILE A 181 -17.75 -4.09 -11.85
C ILE A 181 -17.42 -5.08 -10.73
N SER A 182 -18.10 -6.21 -10.70
CA SER A 182 -17.84 -7.30 -9.75
C SER A 182 -17.51 -8.60 -10.46
N GLU A 183 -16.40 -9.24 -10.05
CA GLU A 183 -16.05 -10.61 -10.40
C GLU A 183 -16.34 -11.60 -9.27
N LEU A 184 -16.84 -11.10 -8.14
CA LEU A 184 -17.14 -11.88 -6.94
C LEU A 184 -18.63 -11.82 -6.63
N GLU A 185 -19.20 -12.94 -6.27
CA GLU A 185 -20.55 -13.05 -5.73
C GLU A 185 -20.51 -13.21 -4.20
N ILE A 186 -21.66 -13.01 -3.53
CA ILE A 186 -21.79 -13.19 -2.08
C ILE A 186 -21.29 -14.57 -1.63
N LYS A 187 -21.55 -15.62 -2.42
CA LYS A 187 -21.12 -16.99 -2.13
C LYS A 187 -19.60 -17.14 -2.07
N ASP A 188 -18.87 -16.32 -2.83
CA ASP A 188 -17.40 -16.36 -2.88
C ASP A 188 -16.76 -15.74 -1.63
N LEU A 189 -17.54 -14.99 -0.84
CA LEU A 189 -17.07 -14.28 0.35
C LEU A 189 -17.18 -15.09 1.65
N GLY A 190 -17.73 -16.31 1.59
CA GLY A 190 -17.88 -17.18 2.76
C GLY A 190 -18.68 -16.52 3.89
N LYS A 191 -18.15 -16.57 5.13
CA LYS A 191 -18.78 -15.96 6.32
C LYS A 191 -18.44 -14.46 6.42
N SER A 192 -18.75 -13.70 5.38
CA SER A 192 -18.54 -12.24 5.33
C SER A 192 -19.78 -11.45 5.82
N PRO A 193 -19.60 -10.26 6.41
CA PRO A 193 -20.70 -9.34 6.74
C PRO A 193 -21.38 -8.74 5.50
N VAL A 194 -20.81 -8.90 4.30
CA VAL A 194 -21.37 -8.40 3.04
C VAL A 194 -22.67 -9.13 2.73
N LYS A 195 -23.78 -8.39 2.70
CA LYS A 195 -25.12 -8.91 2.42
C LYS A 195 -25.50 -8.74 0.96
N ILE A 196 -25.11 -7.63 0.35
CA ILE A 196 -25.51 -7.27 -1.02
C ILE A 196 -24.33 -6.64 -1.75
N ILE A 197 -24.18 -7.03 -3.02
CA ILE A 197 -23.27 -6.40 -3.98
C ILE A 197 -24.13 -5.83 -5.11
N THR A 198 -23.85 -4.59 -5.50
CA THR A 198 -24.40 -3.97 -6.71
C THR A 198 -23.27 -3.44 -7.56
N GLN A 199 -23.41 -3.55 -8.87
CA GLN A 199 -22.38 -3.12 -9.83
C GLN A 199 -22.97 -2.16 -10.86
N VAL A 200 -22.20 -1.13 -11.21
CA VAL A 200 -22.59 -0.12 -12.20
C VAL A 200 -22.66 -0.73 -13.59
N MET A 201 -21.58 -1.37 -14.04
CA MET A 201 -21.52 -2.04 -15.33
C MET A 201 -22.38 -3.29 -15.32
N ASN A 202 -23.17 -3.45 -16.37
CA ASN A 202 -24.05 -4.61 -16.59
C ASN A 202 -24.39 -4.70 -18.09
N GLY A 203 -25.25 -5.64 -18.49
CA GLY A 203 -25.64 -5.81 -19.89
C GLY A 203 -26.29 -4.58 -20.57
N LYS A 204 -26.61 -3.51 -19.83
CA LYS A 204 -27.19 -2.26 -20.34
C LYS A 204 -26.26 -1.04 -20.21
N VAL A 205 -25.21 -1.13 -19.41
CA VAL A 205 -24.29 -0.02 -19.13
C VAL A 205 -22.88 -0.47 -19.47
N ASP A 206 -22.35 0.08 -20.56
CA ASP A 206 -20.97 -0.15 -20.99
C ASP A 206 -19.97 0.70 -20.20
N MET A 207 -18.67 0.48 -20.45
CA MET A 207 -17.60 1.17 -19.73
C MET A 207 -17.59 2.68 -19.99
N VAL A 208 -17.86 3.10 -21.24
CA VAL A 208 -17.85 4.52 -21.61
C VAL A 208 -18.95 5.27 -20.84
N THR A 209 -20.16 4.71 -20.83
CA THR A 209 -21.30 5.25 -20.09
C THR A 209 -21.05 5.21 -18.58
N ALA A 210 -20.47 4.12 -18.07
CA ALA A 210 -20.14 3.99 -16.65
C ALA A 210 -19.19 5.10 -16.16
N PHE A 211 -18.22 5.51 -16.97
CA PHE A 211 -17.32 6.62 -16.64
C PHE A 211 -17.97 8.00 -16.85
N SER A 212 -18.74 8.18 -17.93
CA SER A 212 -19.33 9.49 -18.25
C SER A 212 -20.47 9.89 -17.31
N ASP A 213 -21.20 8.92 -16.74
CA ASP A 213 -22.35 9.13 -15.84
C ASP A 213 -22.18 8.46 -14.47
N ALA A 214 -20.92 8.34 -14.01
CA ALA A 214 -20.58 7.57 -12.81
C ALA A 214 -21.37 7.99 -11.57
N TYR A 215 -21.57 9.30 -11.35
CA TYR A 215 -22.28 9.81 -10.17
C TYR A 215 -23.73 9.31 -10.09
N ASN A 216 -24.48 9.46 -11.19
CA ASN A 216 -25.89 9.05 -11.22
C ASN A 216 -26.02 7.53 -11.13
N LEU A 217 -25.16 6.81 -11.86
CA LEU A 217 -25.19 5.36 -11.87
C LEU A 217 -24.84 4.76 -10.49
N VAL A 218 -23.79 5.26 -9.81
CA VAL A 218 -23.45 4.83 -8.44
C VAL A 218 -24.58 5.15 -7.48
N SER A 219 -25.22 6.32 -7.59
CA SER A 219 -26.36 6.69 -6.74
C SER A 219 -27.54 5.75 -6.93
N GLN A 220 -27.88 5.40 -8.18
CA GLN A 220 -28.92 4.42 -8.49
C GLN A 220 -28.58 3.03 -7.95
N ARG A 221 -27.31 2.60 -8.04
CA ARG A 221 -26.87 1.30 -7.50
C ARG A 221 -26.95 1.27 -5.98
N ALA A 222 -26.57 2.36 -5.31
CA ALA A 222 -26.70 2.49 -3.87
C ALA A 222 -28.18 2.44 -3.41
N GLU A 223 -29.08 3.08 -4.15
CA GLU A 223 -30.53 2.99 -3.90
C GLU A 223 -31.04 1.56 -4.09
N GLU A 224 -30.66 0.90 -5.18
CA GLU A 224 -31.01 -0.50 -5.46
C GLU A 224 -30.52 -1.43 -4.33
N LEU A 225 -29.28 -1.20 -3.86
CA LEU A 225 -28.68 -1.94 -2.76
C LEU A 225 -29.54 -1.82 -1.49
N MET A 226 -29.93 -0.60 -1.11
CA MET A 226 -30.74 -0.40 0.09
C MET A 226 -32.16 -0.95 -0.05
N ARG A 227 -32.77 -0.84 -1.24
CA ARG A 227 -34.08 -1.47 -1.53
C ARG A 227 -34.01 -2.99 -1.40
N LYS A 228 -32.92 -3.62 -1.86
CA LYS A 228 -32.69 -5.06 -1.70
C LYS A 228 -32.48 -5.44 -0.23
N TYR A 229 -31.73 -4.62 0.52
CA TYR A 229 -31.44 -4.88 1.93
C TYR A 229 -32.71 -4.88 2.77
N ASN A 230 -33.54 -3.84 2.61
CA ASN A 230 -34.79 -3.70 3.36
C ASN A 230 -35.81 -4.79 3.05
N LYS A 231 -35.75 -5.41 1.87
CA LYS A 231 -36.64 -6.54 1.49
C LYS A 231 -36.21 -7.88 2.08
N ALA A 232 -34.95 -8.00 2.48
CA ALA A 232 -34.36 -9.25 2.98
C ALA A 232 -34.38 -9.35 4.50
N GLN A 233 -34.78 -8.28 5.20
CA GLN A 233 -35.08 -8.24 6.64
C GLN A 233 -36.52 -8.70 6.88
#